data_AF-A0A8H8BZN5-F1
#
_entry.id   AF-A0A8H8BZN5-F1
#
_cell.length_a   1.000
_cell.length_b   1.000
_cell.length_c   1.000
_cell.angle_alpha   90.00
_cell.angle_beta   90.00
_cell.angle_gamma   90.00
#
_symmetry.space_group_name_H-M   'P 1'
#
loop_
_entity.id
_entity.type
_entity.pdbx_description
1 polymer ?
#
loop_
_entity_poly.entity_id
_entity_poly.type
_entity_poly.pdbx_seq_one_letter_code
_entity_poly.pdbx_strand_id
1 'polypeptide(L)'
;MSNVNCGYWPINISNLASISSDDVRRIVLSQYAKLVASGTAATTGYVSQCYDALLSTCDLMINRQIPWIGTDNTSCPFAAGQCIGGDSSAYTMTMKNITAAYIGINVDSSLTMSRESTCAPIIMDPYQCDDDHGSHGYCHFTYNGRNNSIPVRMDDANAYKVHSWFPQANFTVHPNFQVDVGNVSLVYLSRRNLVHLYETHDPFFQATEEVPLPGFEKGGYVPAWKDRVTAIGCVEKLQLCASFNGVTECSPWVGVVRGEDNTTGLEAFLEKCTQKDRGLVSLLLPRTPILQTIGDAARGSGSELIASQQLLFVSHLQTEIQTASGNDQWKKEVGQCKFSG
;
A
#
# COMPACT_ATOMS: atom_id res chain seq x y z
N MET A 1 -1.21 31.15 -29.02
CA MET A 1 -1.05 29.84 -29.65
C MET A 1 0.07 29.11 -28.91
N SER A 2 -0.27 28.44 -27.81
CA SER A 2 0.68 27.66 -27.01
C SER A 2 0.62 26.20 -27.45
N ASN A 3 1.76 25.65 -27.85
CA ASN A 3 1.90 24.21 -28.11
C ASN A 3 1.77 23.46 -26.77
N VAL A 4 0.59 22.90 -26.52
CA VAL A 4 0.35 21.99 -25.40
C VAL A 4 0.61 20.58 -25.88
N ASN A 5 1.89 20.21 -25.93
CA ASN A 5 2.29 18.80 -26.05
C ASN A 5 3.06 18.40 -24.79
N CYS A 6 2.33 18.35 -23.68
CA CYS A 6 2.79 17.68 -22.47
C CYS A 6 2.14 16.29 -22.45
N GLY A 7 2.94 15.24 -22.52
CA GLY A 7 2.45 13.86 -22.58
C GLY A 7 3.53 12.88 -23.03
N TYR A 8 3.28 11.58 -22.82
CA TYR A 8 4.18 10.50 -23.20
C TYR A 8 4.34 10.44 -24.72
N TRP A 9 5.56 10.58 -25.22
CA TRP A 9 5.86 10.56 -26.66
C TRP A 9 6.13 9.13 -27.13
N PRO A 10 5.38 8.61 -28.13
CA PRO A 10 5.73 7.33 -28.74
C PRO A 10 7.09 7.44 -29.43
N ILE A 11 8.01 6.53 -29.09
CA ILE A 11 9.34 6.47 -29.72
C ILE A 11 9.16 6.06 -31.19
N ASN A 12 9.58 6.92 -32.12
CA ASN A 12 9.54 6.64 -33.55
C ASN A 12 10.64 5.63 -33.91
N ILE A 13 10.29 4.34 -33.93
CA ILE A 13 11.18 3.23 -34.24
C ILE A 13 11.50 3.06 -35.74
N SER A 14 10.89 3.86 -36.62
CA SER A 14 11.04 3.74 -38.08
C SER A 14 12.48 3.95 -38.55
N ASN A 15 13.30 4.68 -37.78
CA ASN A 15 14.69 4.99 -38.11
C ASN A 15 15.68 3.87 -37.71
N LEU A 16 15.21 2.77 -37.11
CA LEU A 16 16.05 1.66 -36.62
C LEU A 16 16.10 0.46 -37.58
N ALA A 17 15.53 0.58 -38.78
CA ALA A 17 15.40 -0.52 -39.75
C ALA A 17 16.74 -1.08 -40.31
N SER A 18 17.87 -0.43 -40.06
CA SER A 18 19.20 -0.81 -40.58
C SER A 18 20.08 -1.59 -39.60
N ILE A 19 19.62 -1.84 -38.37
CA ILE A 19 20.38 -2.52 -37.32
C ILE A 19 19.82 -3.94 -37.11
N SER A 20 20.66 -4.90 -36.74
CA SER A 20 20.26 -6.29 -36.48
C SER A 20 19.09 -6.35 -35.47
N SER A 21 18.16 -7.30 -35.63
CA SER A 21 16.92 -7.35 -34.82
C SER A 21 17.16 -7.42 -33.31
N ASP A 22 18.23 -8.09 -32.89
CA ASP A 22 18.58 -8.25 -31.48
C ASP A 22 19.28 -7.01 -30.89
N ASP A 23 20.14 -6.35 -31.67
CA ASP A 23 20.78 -5.10 -31.26
C ASP A 23 19.78 -3.96 -31.19
N VAL A 24 18.83 -3.88 -32.14
CA VAL A 24 17.68 -2.95 -32.07
C VAL A 24 16.90 -3.18 -30.79
N ARG A 25 16.57 -4.44 -30.47
CA ARG A 25 15.80 -4.78 -29.28
C ARG A 25 16.53 -4.36 -28.00
N ARG A 26 17.83 -4.60 -27.89
CA ARG A 26 18.65 -4.21 -26.72
C ARG A 26 18.79 -2.69 -26.60
N ILE A 27 19.06 -1.99 -27.70
CA ILE A 27 19.17 -0.53 -27.73
C ILE A 27 17.84 0.10 -27.32
N VAL A 28 16.73 -0.34 -27.93
CA VAL A 28 15.38 0.15 -27.60
C VAL A 28 15.03 -0.12 -26.13
N LEU A 29 15.29 -1.33 -25.61
CA LEU A 29 15.05 -1.63 -24.20
C LEU A 29 15.92 -0.79 -23.26
N SER A 30 17.19 -0.54 -23.60
CA SER A 30 18.08 0.29 -22.78
C SER A 30 17.68 1.77 -22.78
N GLN A 31 17.23 2.29 -23.93
CA GLN A 31 16.72 3.66 -24.05
C GLN A 31 15.37 3.81 -23.34
N TYR A 32 14.50 2.81 -23.45
CA TYR A 32 13.24 2.76 -22.71
C TYR A 32 13.50 2.70 -21.20
N ALA A 33 14.44 1.87 -20.74
CA ALA A 33 14.82 1.80 -19.34
C ALA A 33 15.41 3.13 -18.83
N LYS A 34 16.25 3.81 -19.62
CA LYS A 34 16.77 5.15 -19.27
C LYS A 34 15.69 6.22 -19.23
N LEU A 35 14.76 6.21 -20.19
CA LEU A 35 13.64 7.14 -20.25
C LEU A 35 12.70 6.93 -19.06
N VAL A 36 12.37 5.67 -18.76
CA VAL A 36 11.56 5.31 -17.60
C VAL A 36 12.29 5.68 -16.32
N ALA A 37 13.56 5.33 -16.15
CA ALA A 37 14.33 5.68 -14.94
C ALA A 37 14.48 7.20 -14.74
N SER A 38 14.75 7.95 -15.81
CA SER A 38 14.84 9.42 -15.76
C SER A 38 13.48 10.06 -15.50
N GLY A 39 12.41 9.53 -16.10
CA GLY A 39 11.04 9.96 -15.87
C GLY A 39 10.62 9.68 -14.42
N THR A 40 10.87 8.48 -13.93
CA THR A 40 10.64 8.09 -12.54
C THR A 40 11.42 8.98 -11.58
N ALA A 41 12.72 9.22 -11.80
CA ALA A 41 13.51 10.09 -10.93
C ALA A 41 13.01 11.55 -10.93
N ALA A 42 12.61 12.08 -12.09
CA ALA A 42 12.00 13.40 -12.19
C ALA A 42 10.62 13.46 -11.51
N THR A 43 9.80 12.42 -11.63
CA THR A 43 8.52 12.29 -10.94
C THR A 43 8.72 12.16 -9.44
N THR A 44 9.67 11.34 -8.97
CA THR A 44 10.00 11.20 -7.55
C THR A 44 10.50 12.52 -6.98
N GLY A 45 11.40 13.22 -7.68
CA GLY A 45 11.87 14.55 -7.27
C GLY A 45 10.78 15.61 -7.29
N TYR A 46 9.84 15.53 -8.24
CA TYR A 46 8.67 16.40 -8.27
C TYR A 46 7.73 16.10 -7.11
N VAL A 47 7.39 14.82 -6.87
CA VAL A 47 6.57 14.40 -5.74
C VAL A 47 7.19 14.90 -4.44
N SER A 48 8.47 14.62 -4.18
CA SER A 48 9.14 15.04 -2.95
C SER A 48 9.33 16.56 -2.80
N GLN A 49 9.17 17.34 -3.87
CA GLN A 49 9.27 18.81 -3.80
C GLN A 49 7.90 19.47 -3.73
N CYS A 50 6.85 18.79 -4.19
CA CYS A 50 5.55 19.39 -4.41
C CYS A 50 4.41 18.80 -3.60
N TYR A 51 4.63 17.62 -3.07
CA TYR A 51 3.75 17.01 -2.10
C TYR A 51 4.24 17.34 -0.68
N ASP A 52 5.56 17.31 -0.45
CA ASP A 52 6.18 17.55 0.87
C ASP A 52 6.24 19.05 1.21
N ALA A 53 6.52 19.87 0.19
CA ALA A 53 6.71 21.31 0.34
C ALA A 53 5.67 22.10 -0.47
N LEU A 54 5.11 23.15 0.15
CA LEU A 54 4.19 24.11 -0.48
C LEU A 54 4.94 25.06 -1.44
N LEU A 55 5.70 24.52 -2.40
CA LEU A 55 6.38 25.32 -3.40
C LEU A 55 5.41 25.74 -4.50
N SER A 56 5.59 26.96 -5.02
CA SER A 56 4.77 27.54 -6.09
C SER A 56 4.99 26.92 -7.47
N THR A 57 6.00 26.05 -7.62
CA THR A 57 6.31 25.32 -8.86
C THR A 57 5.47 24.05 -9.05
N CYS A 58 4.52 23.80 -8.16
CA CYS A 58 3.85 22.51 -7.97
C CYS A 58 2.49 22.39 -8.64
N ASP A 59 2.29 23.16 -9.71
CA ASP A 59 1.05 23.24 -10.48
C ASP A 59 1.05 22.31 -11.71
N LEU A 60 1.98 21.36 -11.82
CA LEU A 60 1.98 20.40 -12.95
C LEU A 60 0.85 19.36 -12.86
N MET A 61 0.35 19.06 -11.66
CA MET A 61 -0.78 18.14 -11.48
C MET A 61 -2.02 18.89 -10.98
N ILE A 62 -3.11 18.75 -11.72
CA ILE A 62 -4.39 19.43 -11.46
C ILE A 62 -4.93 19.08 -10.08
N ASN A 63 -4.68 17.85 -9.60
CA ASN A 63 -5.16 17.37 -8.32
C ASN A 63 -4.03 16.78 -7.49
N ARG A 64 -3.87 17.24 -6.25
CA ARG A 64 -2.85 16.75 -5.32
C ARG A 64 -3.25 15.46 -4.60
N GLN A 65 -4.53 15.15 -4.49
CA GLN A 65 -4.98 13.97 -3.77
C GLN A 65 -6.22 13.39 -4.44
N ILE A 66 -6.19 12.09 -4.75
CA ILE A 66 -7.38 11.37 -5.20
C ILE A 66 -8.42 11.39 -4.07
N PRO A 67 -9.65 11.90 -4.30
CA PRO A 67 -10.66 11.98 -3.27
C PRO A 67 -11.07 10.57 -2.88
N TRP A 68 -11.17 10.35 -1.58
CA TRP A 68 -11.64 9.10 -1.02
C TRP A 68 -12.56 9.38 0.16
N ILE A 69 -13.44 8.43 0.45
CA ILE A 69 -14.36 8.46 1.58
C ILE A 69 -13.96 7.33 2.52
N GLY A 70 -13.69 7.67 3.77
CA GLY A 70 -13.44 6.72 4.85
C GLY A 70 -14.75 6.36 5.54
N THR A 71 -14.92 5.10 5.89
CA THR A 71 -16.05 4.64 6.69
C THR A 71 -15.51 3.73 7.78
N ASP A 72 -15.71 4.17 9.03
CA ASP A 72 -15.38 3.40 10.22
C ASP A 72 -16.42 2.33 10.50
N ASN A 73 -16.03 1.34 11.32
CA ASN A 73 -16.90 0.30 11.85
C ASN A 73 -17.66 -0.50 10.78
N THR A 74 -16.98 -0.75 9.67
CA THR A 74 -17.47 -1.58 8.58
C THR A 74 -17.28 -3.06 8.90
N SER A 75 -17.99 -3.91 8.16
CA SER A 75 -17.88 -5.36 8.33
C SER A 75 -16.45 -5.85 8.09
N CYS A 76 -15.95 -6.71 8.98
CA CYS A 76 -14.70 -7.43 8.81
C CYS A 76 -14.76 -8.20 7.47
N PRO A 77 -13.77 -8.04 6.58
CA PRO A 77 -13.81 -8.69 5.28
C PRO A 77 -13.33 -10.15 5.35
N PHE A 78 -12.98 -10.64 6.54
CA PHE A 78 -12.45 -11.98 6.80
C PHE A 78 -13.46 -12.84 7.57
N ALA A 79 -13.09 -14.09 7.86
CA ALA A 79 -13.93 -14.97 8.65
C ALA A 79 -14.29 -14.38 10.02
N ALA A 80 -15.46 -14.76 10.55
CA ALA A 80 -15.95 -14.26 11.82
C ALA A 80 -14.93 -14.47 12.96
N GLY A 81 -14.67 -13.41 13.73
CA GLY A 81 -13.68 -13.41 14.81
C GLY A 81 -12.23 -13.20 14.35
N GLN A 82 -11.95 -13.07 13.05
CA GLN A 82 -10.57 -12.86 12.56
C GLN A 82 -10.08 -11.42 12.76
N CYS A 83 -10.99 -10.43 12.79
CA CYS A 83 -10.64 -9.03 13.02
C CYS A 83 -10.54 -8.71 14.52
N ILE A 84 -9.47 -8.00 14.91
CA ILE A 84 -9.35 -7.46 16.27
C ILE A 84 -10.37 -6.32 16.42
N GLY A 85 -11.10 -6.31 17.53
CA GLY A 85 -12.21 -5.39 17.76
C GLY A 85 -13.57 -5.89 17.23
N GLY A 86 -13.63 -7.08 16.65
CA GLY A 86 -14.86 -7.77 16.24
C GLY A 86 -15.22 -7.59 14.76
N ASP A 87 -16.34 -8.21 14.35
CA ASP A 87 -16.75 -8.30 12.94
C ASP A 87 -17.26 -6.98 12.34
N SER A 88 -17.24 -5.89 13.11
CA SER A 88 -17.62 -4.55 12.69
C SER A 88 -16.57 -3.50 13.05
N SER A 89 -15.30 -3.88 13.18
CA SER A 89 -14.20 -2.94 13.52
C SER A 89 -13.43 -2.43 12.29
N ALA A 90 -13.73 -2.94 11.10
CA ALA A 90 -12.96 -2.65 9.90
C ALA A 90 -13.14 -1.20 9.44
N TYR A 91 -12.13 -0.70 8.73
CA TYR A 91 -12.11 0.60 8.12
C TYR A 91 -12.12 0.45 6.60
N THR A 92 -13.07 1.09 5.93
CA THR A 92 -13.20 1.04 4.47
C THR A 92 -12.86 2.37 3.84
N MET A 93 -11.96 2.36 2.86
CA MET A 93 -11.63 3.48 2.00
C MET A 93 -12.23 3.26 0.62
N THR A 94 -13.02 4.21 0.15
CA THR A 94 -13.66 4.14 -1.17
C THR A 94 -13.27 5.32 -2.04
N MET A 95 -12.74 5.05 -3.23
CA MET A 95 -12.53 5.99 -4.33
C MET A 95 -13.56 5.69 -5.41
N LYS A 96 -14.27 6.70 -5.91
CA LYS A 96 -15.31 6.51 -6.94
C LYS A 96 -15.07 7.40 -8.15
N ASN A 97 -15.37 6.86 -9.32
CA ASN A 97 -15.44 7.60 -10.58
C ASN A 97 -14.14 8.35 -10.95
N ILE A 98 -12.97 7.73 -10.69
CA ILE A 98 -11.67 8.29 -11.05
C ILE A 98 -11.50 8.19 -12.57
N THR A 99 -11.34 9.32 -13.23
CA THR A 99 -11.13 9.39 -14.68
C THR A 99 -9.63 9.30 -15.03
N ALA A 100 -9.32 8.98 -16.27
CA ALA A 100 -7.95 9.06 -16.79
C ALA A 100 -7.34 10.46 -16.62
N ALA A 101 -8.14 11.50 -16.91
CA ALA A 101 -7.73 12.89 -16.74
C ALA A 101 -7.39 13.23 -15.28
N TYR A 102 -8.08 12.59 -14.32
CA TYR A 102 -7.82 12.78 -12.90
C TYR A 102 -6.38 12.42 -12.52
N ILE A 103 -5.84 11.36 -13.13
CA ILE A 103 -4.46 10.90 -12.90
C ILE A 103 -3.47 11.43 -13.96
N GLY A 104 -3.84 12.48 -14.69
CA GLY A 104 -2.96 13.14 -15.66
C GLY A 104 -2.85 12.48 -17.04
N ILE A 105 -3.69 11.48 -17.35
CA ILE A 105 -3.74 10.88 -18.68
C ILE A 105 -4.77 11.63 -19.53
N ASN A 106 -4.29 12.45 -20.47
CA ASN A 106 -5.15 13.21 -21.37
C ASN A 106 -5.64 12.33 -22.52
N VAL A 107 -6.80 11.71 -22.33
CA VAL A 107 -7.38 10.76 -23.27
C VAL A 107 -8.90 10.92 -23.31
N ASP A 108 -9.46 11.07 -24.51
CA ASP A 108 -10.92 11.13 -24.70
C ASP A 108 -11.56 9.75 -24.48
N SER A 109 -11.89 9.44 -23.23
CA SER A 109 -12.45 8.16 -22.80
C SER A 109 -13.52 8.41 -21.74
N SER A 110 -14.60 7.64 -21.81
CA SER A 110 -15.64 7.61 -20.76
C SER A 110 -15.31 6.65 -19.62
N LEU A 111 -14.15 5.99 -19.68
CA LEU A 111 -13.72 5.03 -18.68
C LEU A 111 -13.45 5.74 -17.34
N THR A 112 -14.09 5.21 -16.30
CA THR A 112 -13.87 5.59 -14.91
C THR A 112 -13.54 4.36 -14.09
N MET A 113 -12.82 4.59 -13.00
CA MET A 113 -12.36 3.57 -12.08
C MET A 113 -12.86 3.87 -10.68
N SER A 114 -13.38 2.86 -10.01
CA SER A 114 -13.69 2.89 -8.59
C SER A 114 -12.87 1.83 -7.87
N ARG A 115 -12.44 2.14 -6.65
CA ARG A 115 -11.63 1.25 -5.82
C ARG A 115 -12.14 1.27 -4.40
N GLU A 116 -12.15 0.10 -3.78
CA GLU A 116 -12.52 -0.08 -2.38
C GLU A 116 -11.40 -0.87 -1.70
N SER A 117 -11.00 -0.42 -0.52
CA SER A 117 -10.07 -1.15 0.35
C SER A 117 -10.65 -1.21 1.75
N THR A 118 -10.96 -2.41 2.22
CA THR A 118 -11.45 -2.65 3.58
C THR A 118 -10.34 -3.29 4.38
N CYS A 119 -9.89 -2.62 5.44
CA CYS A 119 -8.75 -2.98 6.26
C CYS A 119 -9.16 -3.19 7.71
N ALA A 120 -8.55 -4.15 8.38
CA ALA A 120 -8.69 -4.34 9.81
C ALA A 120 -7.39 -4.92 10.41
N PRO A 121 -7.06 -4.58 11.66
CA PRO A 121 -6.09 -5.36 12.43
C PRO A 121 -6.62 -6.79 12.57
N ILE A 122 -5.77 -7.78 12.35
CA ILE A 122 -6.17 -9.19 12.31
C ILE A 122 -5.53 -9.97 13.44
N ILE A 123 -6.26 -10.98 13.93
CA ILE A 123 -5.69 -12.00 14.80
C ILE A 123 -4.61 -12.73 13.99
N MET A 124 -3.43 -12.82 14.57
CA MET A 124 -2.27 -13.35 13.87
C MET A 124 -2.30 -14.87 13.75
N ASP A 125 -3.01 -15.61 14.60
CA ASP A 125 -3.10 -17.08 14.53
C ASP A 125 -3.59 -17.56 13.14
N PRO A 126 -2.91 -18.52 12.48
CA PRO A 126 -1.79 -19.36 12.97
C PRO A 126 -0.37 -18.79 12.79
N TYR A 127 -0.24 -17.54 12.36
CA TYR A 127 1.04 -16.84 12.20
C TYR A 127 1.61 -16.42 13.57
N GLN A 128 2.12 -17.39 14.32
CA GLN A 128 2.64 -17.16 15.67
C GLN A 128 4.07 -16.62 15.66
N CYS A 129 4.39 -15.84 16.70
CA CYS A 129 5.76 -15.43 16.98
C CYS A 129 6.29 -16.25 18.15
N ASP A 130 7.29 -17.08 17.89
CA ASP A 130 7.94 -17.91 18.89
C ASP A 130 9.05 -17.13 19.58
N ASP A 131 9.20 -17.35 20.89
CA ASP A 131 10.33 -16.85 21.68
C ASP A 131 11.46 -17.88 21.66
N ASP A 132 12.59 -17.52 21.05
CA ASP A 132 13.80 -18.33 21.13
C ASP A 132 14.68 -17.78 22.28
N HIS A 133 14.20 -18.03 23.50
CA HIS A 133 14.82 -17.82 24.82
C HIS A 133 16.11 -16.95 24.86
N GLY A 134 16.00 -15.65 24.55
CA GLY A 134 17.05 -14.71 24.99
C GLY A 134 17.46 -13.55 24.08
N SER A 135 16.59 -13.02 23.22
CA SER A 135 16.63 -11.67 22.56
C SER A 135 16.12 -11.71 21.11
N HIS A 136 15.83 -12.89 20.59
CA HIS A 136 15.40 -13.12 19.21
C HIS A 136 14.04 -13.81 19.20
N GLY A 137 13.03 -13.11 18.68
CA GLY A 137 11.76 -13.72 18.33
C GLY A 137 11.74 -14.06 16.84
N TYR A 138 11.01 -15.09 16.45
CA TYR A 138 10.72 -15.35 15.05
C TYR A 138 9.22 -15.36 14.85
N CYS A 139 8.73 -14.57 13.91
CA CYS A 139 7.35 -14.72 13.46
C CYS A 139 7.32 -15.73 12.34
N HIS A 140 6.75 -16.89 12.63
CA HIS A 140 6.53 -17.97 11.69
C HIS A 140 5.25 -17.70 10.93
N PHE A 141 5.34 -17.74 9.62
CA PHE A 141 4.16 -17.69 8.77
C PHE A 141 4.29 -18.66 7.62
N THR A 142 3.21 -19.41 7.37
CA THR A 142 3.14 -20.31 6.23
C THR A 142 2.67 -19.52 5.02
N TYR A 143 3.52 -19.47 3.99
CA TYR A 143 3.26 -18.79 2.72
C TYR A 143 3.57 -19.78 1.58
N ASN A 144 2.59 -20.06 0.72
CA ASN A 144 2.72 -21.04 -0.37
C ASN A 144 3.14 -22.45 0.12
N GLY A 145 2.57 -22.88 1.24
CA GLY A 145 2.97 -24.13 1.92
C GLY A 145 4.43 -24.15 2.40
N ARG A 146 5.15 -23.02 2.32
CA ARG A 146 6.50 -22.84 2.84
C ARG A 146 6.45 -22.03 4.11
N ASN A 147 7.03 -22.59 5.17
CA ASN A 147 7.24 -21.87 6.40
C ASN A 147 8.31 -20.81 6.14
N ASN A 148 7.90 -19.55 6.26
CA ASN A 148 8.80 -18.41 6.29
C ASN A 148 8.90 -17.94 7.74
N SER A 149 10.05 -17.41 8.09
CA SER A 149 10.29 -16.83 9.41
C SER A 149 10.90 -15.46 9.21
N ILE A 150 10.29 -14.43 9.78
CA ILE A 150 10.90 -13.10 9.87
C ILE A 150 11.53 -12.99 11.27
N PRO A 151 12.84 -12.74 11.37
CA PRO A 151 13.46 -12.47 12.66
C PRO A 151 13.00 -11.11 13.19
N VAL A 152 12.48 -11.13 14.41
CA VAL A 152 12.16 -9.98 15.24
C VAL A 152 13.31 -9.82 16.23
N ARG A 153 14.32 -9.07 15.81
CA ARG A 153 15.47 -8.70 16.65
C ARG A 153 15.14 -7.46 17.47
N MET A 154 15.35 -7.53 18.78
CA MET A 154 15.18 -6.38 19.68
C MET A 154 16.36 -5.40 19.65
N ASP A 155 17.53 -5.83 19.18
CA ASP A 155 18.78 -5.09 19.23
C ASP A 155 19.04 -4.17 18.02
N ASP A 156 18.13 -4.18 17.02
CA ASP A 156 18.24 -3.31 15.84
C ASP A 156 17.71 -1.89 16.13
N ALA A 157 18.44 -0.87 15.67
CA ALA A 157 18.20 0.56 15.98
C ALA A 157 16.99 1.23 15.28
N ASN A 158 16.13 0.50 14.57
CA ASN A 158 15.01 1.08 13.83
C ASN A 158 13.70 0.81 14.56
N ALA A 159 12.92 1.82 14.99
CA ALA A 159 11.61 1.70 15.66
C ALA A 159 10.66 0.64 15.08
N TYR A 160 10.55 0.61 13.75
CA TYR A 160 9.57 -0.21 13.04
C TYR A 160 10.19 -0.92 11.83
N LYS A 161 9.69 -2.12 11.56
CA LYS A 161 9.94 -2.82 10.30
C LYS A 161 8.63 -3.28 9.69
N VAL A 162 8.34 -2.76 8.51
CA VAL A 162 7.13 -3.08 7.75
C VAL A 162 7.43 -4.21 6.76
N HIS A 163 6.68 -5.28 6.85
CA HIS A 163 6.70 -6.36 5.88
C HIS A 163 5.34 -6.45 5.19
N SER A 164 5.31 -6.22 3.89
CA SER A 164 4.12 -6.36 3.08
C SER A 164 4.15 -7.64 2.24
N TRP A 165 2.99 -8.30 2.15
CA TRP A 165 2.80 -9.53 1.39
C TRP A 165 1.53 -9.50 0.56
N PHE A 166 1.63 -10.07 -0.64
CA PHE A 166 0.58 -10.05 -1.65
C PHE A 166 0.42 -11.42 -2.30
N PRO A 167 -0.82 -11.79 -2.65
CA PRO A 167 -1.10 -12.96 -3.46
C PRO A 167 -0.42 -12.79 -4.82
N GLN A 168 0.54 -13.66 -5.11
CA GLN A 168 0.97 -13.95 -6.47
C GLN A 168 0.16 -15.16 -6.99
N ALA A 169 0.25 -15.46 -8.28
CA ALA A 169 -0.36 -16.68 -8.82
C ALA A 169 0.08 -17.93 -8.00
N ASN A 170 -0.85 -18.84 -7.70
CA ASN A 170 -0.69 -20.02 -6.83
C ASN A 170 -0.54 -19.72 -5.33
N PHE A 171 -1.16 -18.64 -4.84
CA PHE A 171 -1.15 -18.30 -3.42
C PHE A 171 -2.40 -18.81 -2.72
N THR A 172 -2.26 -19.85 -1.92
CA THR A 172 -3.31 -20.28 -0.98
C THR A 172 -3.23 -19.45 0.30
N VAL A 173 -4.12 -18.47 0.45
CA VAL A 173 -4.30 -17.79 1.74
C VAL A 173 -4.91 -18.77 2.73
N HIS A 174 -4.54 -18.66 4.00
CA HIS A 174 -5.20 -19.42 5.05
C HIS A 174 -6.72 -19.21 4.99
N PRO A 175 -7.55 -20.26 5.19
CA PRO A 175 -9.00 -20.19 4.97
C PRO A 175 -9.70 -19.01 5.63
N ASN A 176 -9.25 -18.60 6.81
CA ASN A 176 -9.85 -17.47 7.54
C ASN A 176 -9.69 -16.12 6.83
N PHE A 177 -8.74 -15.99 5.90
CA PHE A 177 -8.53 -14.79 5.11
C PHE A 177 -9.04 -14.93 3.67
N GLN A 178 -9.64 -16.07 3.31
CA GLN A 178 -10.25 -16.22 1.99
C GLN A 178 -11.47 -15.32 1.87
N VAL A 179 -11.62 -14.71 0.70
CA VAL A 179 -12.73 -13.80 0.39
C VAL A 179 -13.31 -14.14 -0.95
N ASP A 180 -14.62 -13.97 -1.09
CA ASP A 180 -15.33 -14.27 -2.34
C ASP A 180 -14.90 -13.34 -3.48
N VAL A 181 -14.64 -12.07 -3.15
CA VAL A 181 -14.27 -11.03 -4.13
C VAL A 181 -13.19 -10.13 -3.55
N GLY A 182 -12.17 -9.86 -4.35
CA GLY A 182 -11.08 -8.95 -4.04
C GLY A 182 -9.75 -9.67 -3.85
N ASN A 183 -8.67 -8.90 -3.72
CA ASN A 183 -7.39 -9.45 -3.31
C ASN A 183 -7.11 -9.11 -1.86
N VAL A 184 -6.66 -10.12 -1.14
CA VAL A 184 -6.17 -9.97 0.23
C VAL A 184 -4.76 -9.42 0.18
N SER A 185 -4.43 -8.50 1.07
CA SER A 185 -3.08 -8.05 1.32
C SER A 185 -2.83 -8.02 2.81
N LEU A 186 -1.64 -8.44 3.23
CA LEU A 186 -1.26 -8.48 4.64
C LEU A 186 -0.04 -7.58 4.83
N VAL A 187 -0.12 -6.69 5.81
CA VAL A 187 1.00 -5.87 6.26
C VAL A 187 1.29 -6.21 7.70
N TYR A 188 2.51 -6.66 7.95
CA TYR A 188 3.03 -6.95 9.26
C TYR A 188 3.88 -5.78 9.72
N LEU A 189 3.63 -5.35 10.95
CA LEU A 189 4.42 -4.35 11.64
C LEU A 189 5.18 -5.04 12.77
N SER A 190 6.48 -5.13 12.61
CA SER A 190 7.37 -5.54 13.69
C SER A 190 7.88 -4.31 14.41
N ARG A 191 7.68 -4.28 15.73
CA ARG A 191 8.06 -3.19 16.61
C ARG A 191 9.37 -3.52 17.30
N ARG A 192 10.30 -2.58 17.29
CA ARG A 192 11.70 -2.79 17.70
C ARG A 192 12.08 -1.69 18.67
N ASN A 193 12.41 -2.08 19.90
CA ASN A 193 12.93 -1.19 20.95
C ASN A 193 12.16 0.13 21.15
N LEU A 194 10.84 0.12 20.88
CA LEU A 194 10.01 1.31 20.95
C LEU A 194 9.32 1.36 22.29
N VAL A 195 9.51 2.48 23.00
CA VAL A 195 8.88 2.74 24.28
C VAL A 195 7.90 3.90 24.11
N HIS A 196 6.64 3.65 24.40
CA HIS A 196 5.59 4.65 24.42
C HIS A 196 5.64 5.41 25.76
N LEU A 197 5.41 6.73 25.74
CA LEU A 197 5.29 7.48 27.00
C LEU A 197 3.98 7.20 27.74
N TYR A 198 2.97 6.71 27.02
CA TYR A 198 1.63 6.47 27.52
C TYR A 198 1.22 5.06 27.13
N GLU A 199 0.42 4.44 27.99
CA GLU A 199 -0.27 3.19 27.67
C GLU A 199 -1.14 3.39 26.42
N THR A 200 -1.12 2.42 25.52
CA THR A 200 -1.98 2.39 24.34
C THR A 200 -2.59 1.02 24.12
N HIS A 201 -3.89 1.00 23.86
CA HIS A 201 -4.67 -0.19 23.52
C HIS A 201 -5.03 -0.24 22.04
N ASP A 202 -4.35 0.56 21.20
CA ASP A 202 -4.52 0.47 19.76
C ASP A 202 -4.13 -0.94 19.27
N PRO A 203 -4.99 -1.70 18.58
CA PRO A 203 -4.69 -3.07 18.17
C PRO A 203 -3.41 -3.24 17.34
N PHE A 204 -2.97 -2.20 16.64
CA PHE A 204 -1.78 -2.22 15.81
C PHE A 204 -0.55 -1.71 16.57
N PHE A 205 -0.74 -0.78 17.51
CA PHE A 205 0.31 -0.13 18.30
C PHE A 205 0.27 -0.43 19.81
N GLN A 206 -0.40 -1.50 20.24
CA GLN A 206 -0.64 -1.81 21.66
C GLN A 206 0.64 -1.86 22.50
N ALA A 207 0.71 -1.09 23.57
CA ALA A 207 1.82 -1.06 24.51
C ALA A 207 1.27 -0.83 25.91
N THR A 208 1.32 -1.89 26.72
CA THR A 208 0.69 -1.96 28.04
C THR A 208 1.65 -2.46 29.11
N GLU A 209 2.85 -2.92 28.76
CA GLU A 209 3.85 -3.37 29.73
C GLU A 209 4.71 -2.19 30.18
N GLU A 210 4.62 -1.83 31.47
CA GLU A 210 5.44 -0.77 32.05
C GLU A 210 6.93 -1.17 32.12
N VAL A 211 7.81 -0.26 31.71
CA VAL A 211 9.26 -0.40 31.82
C VAL A 211 9.88 0.86 32.43
N PRO A 212 10.93 0.73 33.25
CA PRO A 212 11.63 1.89 33.79
C PRO A 212 12.36 2.64 32.67
N LEU A 213 12.15 3.96 32.61
CA LEU A 213 12.86 4.86 31.69
C LEU A 213 13.73 5.83 32.49
N PRO A 214 15.07 5.88 32.26
CA PRO A 214 15.94 6.85 32.92
C PRO A 214 15.47 8.29 32.64
N GLY A 215 15.22 9.06 33.70
CA GLY A 215 14.78 10.46 33.59
C GLY A 215 13.26 10.67 33.53
N PHE A 216 12.45 9.60 33.58
CA PHE A 216 10.99 9.70 33.62
C PHE A 216 10.44 9.02 34.88
N GLU A 217 9.80 9.78 35.77
CA GLU A 217 9.26 9.26 37.05
C GLU A 217 8.24 8.14 36.86
N LYS A 218 7.48 8.16 35.75
CA LYS A 218 6.45 7.16 35.42
C LYS A 218 6.92 6.04 34.50
N GLY A 219 8.21 5.98 34.17
CA GLY A 219 8.71 5.03 33.17
C GLY A 219 8.12 5.25 31.78
N GLY A 220 7.98 4.17 31.02
CA GLY A 220 7.29 4.11 29.73
C GLY A 220 6.63 2.75 29.51
N TYR A 221 6.06 2.54 28.33
CA TYR A 221 5.27 1.35 28.00
C TYR A 221 5.81 0.67 26.76
N VAL A 222 5.92 -0.66 26.79
CA VAL A 222 6.32 -1.48 25.64
C VAL A 222 5.21 -2.45 25.25
N PRO A 223 5.21 -2.96 24.00
CA PRO A 223 4.31 -4.04 23.62
C PRO A 223 4.65 -5.30 24.40
N ALA A 224 3.62 -6.01 24.86
CA ALA A 224 3.80 -7.37 25.35
C ALA A 224 4.41 -8.25 24.25
N TRP A 225 5.14 -9.29 24.64
CA TRP A 225 5.89 -10.12 23.69
C TRP A 225 5.06 -10.58 22.49
N LYS A 226 3.88 -11.13 22.76
CA LYS A 226 2.89 -11.59 21.76
C LYS A 226 2.36 -10.48 20.84
N ASP A 227 2.43 -9.22 21.26
CA ASP A 227 1.89 -8.06 20.55
C ASP A 227 2.99 -7.31 19.78
N ARG A 228 4.26 -7.69 19.89
CA ARG A 228 5.38 -7.01 19.20
C ARG A 228 5.34 -7.10 17.69
N VAL A 229 4.59 -8.08 17.17
CA VAL A 229 4.24 -8.13 15.76
C VAL A 229 2.74 -8.13 15.64
N THR A 230 2.25 -7.13 14.94
CA THR A 230 0.83 -6.98 14.59
C THR A 230 0.70 -7.05 13.08
N ALA A 231 -0.50 -7.36 12.62
CA ALA A 231 -0.80 -7.28 11.20
C ALA A 231 -2.12 -6.58 10.93
N ILE A 232 -2.15 -5.89 9.80
CA ILE A 232 -3.36 -5.40 9.16
C ILE A 232 -3.58 -6.25 7.92
N GLY A 233 -4.78 -6.81 7.81
CA GLY A 233 -5.27 -7.40 6.58
C GLY A 233 -6.17 -6.41 5.86
N CYS A 234 -5.98 -6.25 4.55
CA CYS A 234 -6.90 -5.49 3.71
C CYS A 234 -7.41 -6.34 2.55
N VAL A 235 -8.65 -6.09 2.16
CA VAL A 235 -9.27 -6.66 0.96
C VAL A 235 -9.53 -5.53 -0.02
N GLU A 236 -8.92 -5.65 -1.18
CA GLU A 236 -9.01 -4.64 -2.22
C GLU A 236 -9.86 -5.10 -3.40
N LYS A 237 -10.76 -4.22 -3.82
CA LYS A 237 -11.64 -4.45 -4.95
C LYS A 237 -11.58 -3.27 -5.90
N LEU A 238 -11.87 -3.55 -7.16
CA LEU A 238 -11.91 -2.59 -8.23
C LEU A 238 -13.18 -2.78 -9.06
N GLN A 239 -13.73 -1.68 -9.54
CA GLN A 239 -14.78 -1.65 -10.54
C GLN A 239 -14.42 -0.65 -11.64
N LEU A 240 -14.66 -1.03 -12.89
CA LEU A 240 -14.52 -0.16 -14.06
C LEU A 240 -15.91 0.18 -14.59
N CYS A 241 -16.12 1.43 -15.00
CA CYS A 241 -17.36 1.84 -15.64
C CYS A 241 -17.05 2.62 -16.92
N ALA A 242 -17.84 2.39 -17.97
CA ALA A 242 -17.70 3.09 -19.25
C ALA A 242 -19.08 3.31 -19.88
N SER A 243 -19.18 4.29 -20.78
CA SER A 243 -20.42 4.57 -21.53
C SER A 243 -20.41 3.86 -22.87
N PHE A 244 -21.42 3.03 -23.11
CA PHE A 244 -21.66 2.31 -24.36
C PHE A 244 -22.99 2.79 -24.94
N ASN A 245 -22.96 3.39 -26.14
CA ASN A 245 -24.16 3.93 -26.79
C ASN A 245 -24.99 4.89 -25.90
N GLY A 246 -24.32 5.68 -25.06
CA GLY A 246 -24.96 6.62 -24.13
C GLY A 246 -25.44 6.02 -22.81
N VAL A 247 -25.31 4.70 -22.62
CA VAL A 247 -25.64 4.02 -21.36
C VAL A 247 -24.36 3.71 -20.60
N THR A 248 -24.30 4.10 -19.33
CA THR A 248 -23.16 3.75 -18.47
C THR A 248 -23.34 2.32 -17.96
N GLU A 249 -22.38 1.45 -18.28
CA GLU A 249 -22.29 0.11 -17.74
C GLU A 249 -21.03 -0.02 -16.89
N CYS A 250 -21.11 -0.84 -15.83
CA CYS A 250 -19.98 -1.11 -14.94
C CYS A 250 -19.66 -2.60 -14.93
N SER A 251 -18.37 -2.93 -14.77
CA SER A 251 -17.92 -4.27 -14.45
C SER A 251 -18.46 -4.70 -13.07
N PRO A 252 -18.51 -6.01 -12.77
CA PRO A 252 -18.58 -6.44 -11.38
C PRO A 252 -17.37 -5.91 -10.59
N TRP A 253 -17.49 -5.88 -9.27
CA TRP A 253 -16.34 -5.71 -8.40
C TRP A 253 -15.45 -6.95 -8.52
N VAL A 254 -14.15 -6.73 -8.69
CA VAL A 254 -13.15 -7.79 -8.85
C VAL A 254 -11.90 -7.48 -8.04
N GLY A 255 -11.01 -8.46 -7.92
CA GLY A 255 -9.65 -8.20 -7.45
C GLY A 255 -8.88 -7.25 -8.39
N VAL A 256 -8.00 -6.45 -7.79
CA VAL A 256 -6.99 -5.62 -8.46
C VAL A 256 -5.94 -6.45 -9.21
N VAL A 257 -5.65 -7.66 -8.73
CA VAL A 257 -4.64 -8.61 -9.25
C VAL A 257 -5.36 -9.82 -9.84
N ARG A 258 -4.78 -10.38 -10.91
CA ARG A 258 -5.28 -11.58 -11.60
C ARG A 258 -5.35 -12.79 -10.67
N GLY A 259 -6.39 -13.60 -10.82
CA GLY A 259 -6.54 -14.89 -10.17
C GLY A 259 -5.55 -15.95 -10.69
N GLU A 260 -5.63 -17.15 -10.13
CA GLU A 260 -4.74 -18.28 -10.48
C GLU A 260 -4.89 -18.72 -11.95
N ASP A 261 -6.08 -18.58 -12.52
CA ASP A 261 -6.38 -18.84 -13.92
C ASP A 261 -5.95 -17.70 -14.86
N ASN A 262 -5.24 -16.70 -14.33
CA ASN A 262 -4.80 -15.49 -15.02
C ASN A 262 -5.97 -14.63 -15.55
N THR A 263 -7.19 -14.82 -15.01
CA THR A 263 -8.35 -13.96 -15.27
C THR A 263 -8.48 -12.88 -14.21
N THR A 264 -9.09 -11.75 -14.56
CA THR A 264 -9.47 -10.71 -13.59
C THR A 264 -10.97 -10.70 -13.30
N GLY A 265 -11.79 -11.41 -14.08
CA GLY A 265 -13.24 -11.23 -14.10
C GLY A 265 -13.69 -9.97 -14.84
N LEU A 266 -12.76 -9.22 -15.45
CA LEU A 266 -13.05 -8.04 -16.27
C LEU A 266 -13.20 -8.38 -17.75
N GLU A 267 -12.91 -9.61 -18.18
CA GLU A 267 -12.81 -10.01 -19.58
C GLU A 267 -14.08 -9.64 -20.37
N ALA A 268 -15.27 -10.03 -19.87
CA ALA A 268 -16.54 -9.72 -20.51
C ALA A 268 -16.83 -8.20 -20.58
N PHE A 269 -16.35 -7.43 -19.61
CA PHE A 269 -16.46 -5.96 -19.65
C PHE A 269 -15.49 -5.37 -20.68
N LEU A 270 -14.24 -5.83 -20.68
CA LEU A 270 -13.20 -5.37 -21.59
C LEU A 270 -13.50 -5.73 -23.05
N GLU A 271 -14.20 -6.83 -23.31
CA GLU A 271 -14.67 -7.19 -24.66
C GLU A 271 -15.57 -6.12 -25.28
N LYS A 272 -16.37 -5.42 -24.46
CA LYS A 272 -17.20 -4.29 -24.91
C LYS A 272 -16.41 -2.99 -25.08
N CYS A 273 -15.30 -2.84 -24.35
CA CYS A 273 -14.45 -1.66 -24.40
C CYS A 273 -13.74 -1.48 -25.75
N THR A 274 -13.54 -0.21 -26.13
CA THR A 274 -12.72 0.13 -27.30
C THR A 274 -11.26 -0.28 -27.08
N GLN A 275 -10.49 -0.46 -28.15
CA GLN A 275 -9.05 -0.77 -28.04
C GLN A 275 -8.29 0.27 -27.21
N LYS A 276 -8.71 1.55 -27.33
CA LYS A 276 -8.17 2.68 -26.57
C LYS A 276 -8.43 2.52 -25.06
N ASP A 277 -9.66 2.19 -24.68
CA ASP A 277 -10.03 1.97 -23.28
C ASP A 277 -9.32 0.74 -22.69
N ARG A 278 -9.17 -0.34 -23.47
CA ARG A 278 -8.39 -1.52 -23.04
C ARG A 278 -6.93 -1.15 -22.76
N GLY A 279 -6.33 -0.31 -23.60
CA GLY A 279 -4.99 0.23 -23.37
C GLY A 279 -4.93 1.06 -22.08
N LEU A 280 -5.93 1.90 -21.86
CA LEU A 280 -6.04 2.71 -20.64
C LEU A 280 -6.19 1.85 -19.38
N VAL A 281 -6.98 0.78 -19.41
CA VAL A 281 -7.12 -0.17 -18.29
C VAL A 281 -5.76 -0.74 -17.89
N SER A 282 -4.89 -1.05 -18.84
CA SER A 282 -3.53 -1.54 -18.52
C SER A 282 -2.63 -0.52 -17.82
N LEU A 283 -2.95 0.78 -17.93
CA LEU A 283 -2.28 1.88 -17.24
C LEU A 283 -2.93 2.21 -15.89
N LEU A 284 -4.25 2.07 -15.81
CA LEU A 284 -5.04 2.37 -14.61
C LEU A 284 -4.99 1.27 -13.57
N LEU A 285 -4.96 0.01 -14.00
CA LEU A 285 -4.89 -1.12 -13.09
C LEU A 285 -3.53 -1.11 -12.39
N PRO A 286 -3.49 -0.82 -11.08
CA PRO A 286 -2.26 -0.95 -10.35
C PRO A 286 -1.89 -2.44 -10.36
N ARG A 287 -0.65 -2.75 -10.75
CA ARG A 287 -0.14 -4.11 -10.70
C ARG A 287 0.08 -4.61 -9.26
N THR A 288 -0.12 -3.72 -8.31
CA THR A 288 0.28 -3.85 -6.91
C THR A 288 -0.82 -3.28 -6.01
N PRO A 289 -1.22 -3.99 -4.94
CA PRO A 289 -2.15 -3.46 -3.95
C PRO A 289 -1.67 -2.15 -3.28
N ILE A 290 -2.55 -1.33 -2.66
CA ILE A 290 -2.17 -0.06 -2.00
C ILE A 290 -1.14 -0.35 -0.90
N LEU A 291 -1.37 -1.43 -0.16
CA LEU A 291 -0.42 -1.89 0.86
C LEU A 291 0.95 -2.26 0.29
N GLN A 292 1.05 -2.61 -1.00
CA GLN A 292 2.35 -2.88 -1.63
C GLN A 292 3.10 -1.59 -1.84
N THR A 293 2.42 -0.56 -2.33
CA THR A 293 3.01 0.77 -2.42
C THR A 293 3.48 1.26 -1.06
N ILE A 294 2.73 0.97 0.02
CA ILE A 294 3.14 1.31 1.40
C ILE A 294 4.39 0.52 1.80
N GLY A 295 4.41 -0.80 1.60
CA GLY A 295 5.56 -1.61 1.96
C GLY A 295 6.80 -1.34 1.10
N ASP A 296 6.62 -1.02 -0.18
CA ASP A 296 7.71 -0.69 -1.10
C ASP A 296 8.24 0.74 -0.84
N ALA A 297 7.37 1.70 -0.47
CA ALA A 297 7.79 2.99 0.07
C ALA A 297 8.57 2.81 1.38
N ALA A 298 8.10 1.94 2.28
CA ALA A 298 8.80 1.59 3.52
C ALA A 298 10.18 0.97 3.30
N ARG A 299 10.33 0.14 2.27
CA ARG A 299 11.59 -0.54 1.94
C ARG A 299 12.58 0.34 1.17
N GLY A 300 12.10 1.22 0.27
CA GLY A 300 12.93 1.95 -0.68
C GLY A 300 13.55 3.25 -0.15
N SER A 301 12.97 3.84 0.88
CA SER A 301 13.37 5.18 1.35
C SER A 301 13.20 5.36 2.85
N GLY A 302 13.46 4.32 3.65
CA GLY A 302 13.32 4.41 5.11
C GLY A 302 11.97 4.98 5.51
N SER A 303 10.84 4.46 4.97
CA SER A 303 9.52 4.88 5.47
C SER A 303 9.29 4.27 6.85
N GLU A 304 9.92 4.92 7.82
CA GLU A 304 9.27 5.46 8.98
C GLU A 304 7.80 5.73 8.65
N LEU A 305 6.88 4.98 9.27
CA LEU A 305 5.48 5.41 9.31
C LEU A 305 5.45 6.88 9.73
N ILE A 306 4.57 7.70 9.19
CA ILE A 306 4.54 9.14 9.50
C ILE A 306 4.39 9.40 11.01
N ALA A 307 3.81 8.45 11.75
CA ALA A 307 3.80 8.42 13.22
C ALA A 307 5.19 8.36 13.90
N SER A 308 6.24 7.87 13.24
CA SER A 308 7.62 7.91 13.76
C SER A 308 8.41 9.17 13.36
N GLN A 309 8.01 9.87 12.28
CA GLN A 309 8.78 11.03 11.76
C GLN A 309 8.54 12.35 12.47
N GLN A 310 7.39 12.56 13.12
CA GLN A 310 7.11 13.85 13.77
C GLN A 310 7.89 14.10 15.07
N LEU A 311 8.84 13.25 15.48
CA LEU A 311 9.54 13.38 16.76
C LEU A 311 11.08 13.34 16.68
N LEU A 312 11.69 13.20 15.49
CA LEU A 312 13.13 12.88 15.37
C LEU A 312 14.03 14.07 14.97
N PHE A 313 13.99 15.16 15.74
CA PHE A 313 14.98 16.24 15.61
C PHE A 313 15.55 16.72 16.95
N VAL A 314 16.03 15.81 17.82
CA VAL A 314 16.97 16.16 18.90
C VAL A 314 17.98 15.04 19.13
N SER A 315 19.27 15.35 19.00
CA SER A 315 20.37 14.39 18.88
C SER A 315 20.92 13.77 20.18
N HIS A 316 20.24 13.90 21.33
CA HIS A 316 20.85 13.48 22.60
C HIS A 316 19.98 12.66 23.58
N LEU A 317 18.76 12.29 23.19
CA LEU A 317 17.86 11.41 23.96
C LEU A 317 17.19 10.40 23.00
N GLN A 318 18.00 9.52 22.39
CA GLN A 318 17.53 8.44 21.51
C GLN A 318 16.95 7.25 22.30
N THR A 319 15.83 7.49 22.94
CA THR A 319 14.76 6.48 23.02
C THR A 319 13.64 7.07 22.19
N GLU A 320 13.28 6.39 21.08
CA GLU A 320 12.24 6.80 20.15
C GLU A 320 10.88 6.76 20.85
N ILE A 321 10.64 7.81 21.63
CA ILE A 321 9.45 8.05 22.40
C ILE A 321 8.35 8.44 21.41
N GLN A 322 7.31 7.61 21.29
CA GLN A 322 6.09 7.98 20.57
C GLN A 322 5.06 8.57 21.51
N THR A 323 4.45 9.69 21.08
CA THR A 323 3.31 10.34 21.73
C THR A 323 1.97 9.91 21.14
N ALA A 324 1.96 8.88 20.28
CA ALA A 324 0.74 8.34 19.68
C ALA A 324 -0.25 7.99 20.81
N SER A 325 -1.27 8.83 20.94
CA SER A 325 -2.27 8.76 21.99
C SER A 325 -3.63 8.61 21.33
N GLY A 326 -4.37 7.58 21.76
CA GLY A 326 -5.74 7.34 21.35
C GLY A 326 -5.96 5.95 20.79
N ASN A 327 -7.14 5.40 21.11
CA ASN A 327 -7.68 4.24 20.44
C ASN A 327 -7.94 4.60 18.96
N ASP A 328 -7.74 3.64 18.04
CA ASP A 328 -7.95 3.80 16.59
C ASP A 328 -6.91 4.65 15.82
N GLN A 329 -5.68 4.81 16.33
CA GLN A 329 -4.58 5.40 15.56
C GLN A 329 -4.32 4.62 14.26
N TRP A 330 -4.49 3.29 14.26
CA TRP A 330 -4.34 2.48 13.05
C TRP A 330 -5.26 2.91 11.90
N LYS A 331 -6.49 3.38 12.18
CA LYS A 331 -7.42 3.88 11.15
C LYS A 331 -6.88 5.14 10.51
N LYS A 332 -6.25 6.00 11.32
CA LYS A 332 -5.54 7.18 10.82
C LYS A 332 -4.34 6.75 10.00
N GLU A 333 -3.53 5.78 10.39
CA GLU A 333 -2.40 5.36 9.53
C GLU A 333 -2.88 4.77 8.19
N VAL A 334 -3.94 3.97 8.21
CA VAL A 334 -4.54 3.42 6.97
C VAL A 334 -5.14 4.54 6.11
N GLY A 335 -5.91 5.47 6.69
CA GLY A 335 -6.54 6.58 5.97
C GLY A 335 -5.58 7.74 5.60
N GLN A 336 -4.56 7.97 6.43
CA GLN A 336 -3.46 8.91 6.22
C GLN A 336 -2.33 8.32 5.38
N CYS A 337 -2.52 7.12 4.83
CA CYS A 337 -2.06 6.84 3.47
C CYS A 337 -2.80 7.74 2.46
N LYS A 338 -2.80 9.05 2.71
CA LYS A 338 -2.41 9.99 1.69
C LYS A 338 -1.22 9.34 0.97
N PHE A 339 -1.19 9.50 -0.35
CA PHE A 339 0.11 9.69 -0.96
C PHE A 339 0.69 10.94 -0.27
N SER A 340 1.23 10.77 0.93
CA SER A 340 1.93 11.82 1.66
C SER A 340 3.13 12.07 0.78
N GLY A 341 3.21 13.28 0.26
CA GLY A 341 3.16 14.45 1.12
C GLY A 341 4.61 14.50 1.48
#